data_AF-A0A949YIL2-F1
#
_entry.id   AF-A0A949YIL2-F1
#
_cell.length_a   1.000
_cell.length_b   1.000
_cell.length_c   1.000
_cell.angle_alpha   90.00
_cell.angle_beta   90.00
_cell.angle_gamma   90.00
#
_symmetry.space_group_name_H-M   'P 1'
#
loop_
_entity.id
_entity.type
_entity.pdbx_description
1 polymer ?
#
loop_
_entity_poly.entity_id
_entity_poly.type
_entity_poly.pdbx_seq_one_letter_code
_entity_poly.pdbx_strand_id
1 'polypeptide(L)'
;MEFDIDEMRTTGASGAFLHMPRDRPHGYVNCTNVPARVICVFTPGGCEGFFEEAGEPVGDVAQAVAMLRPADPQRLTSIAARYGMSIIGGLPVS
;
A
#
# COMPACT_ATOMS: atom_id res chain seq x y z
N MET A 1 -2.44 12.06 -3.85
CA MET A 1 -1.65 10.83 -3.59
C MET A 1 -0.45 10.89 -4.49
N GLU A 2 0.74 10.65 -3.97
CA GLU A 2 1.94 10.49 -4.79
C GLU A 2 2.18 9.02 -5.05
N PHE A 3 2.58 8.71 -6.28
CA PHE A 3 2.87 7.36 -6.75
C PHE A 3 4.29 7.33 -7.31
N ASP A 4 5.00 6.25 -7.01
CA ASP A 4 6.26 5.89 -7.67
C ASP A 4 6.04 4.56 -8.40
N ILE A 5 6.37 4.51 -9.68
CA ILE A 5 6.21 3.35 -10.55
C ILE A 5 7.49 3.23 -11.37
N ASP A 6 8.38 2.32 -10.98
CA ASP A 6 9.66 2.11 -11.67
C ASP A 6 10.46 3.42 -11.80
N GLU A 7 10.65 4.13 -10.68
CA GLU A 7 11.33 5.45 -10.60
C GLU A 7 10.57 6.63 -11.23
N MET A 8 9.45 6.38 -11.93
CA MET A 8 8.57 7.43 -12.42
C MET A 8 7.62 7.89 -11.31
N ARG A 9 7.71 9.18 -10.96
CA ARG A 9 6.83 9.81 -9.97
C ARG A 9 5.68 10.56 -10.61
N THR A 10 4.49 10.43 -10.03
CA THR A 10 3.31 11.15 -10.49
C THR A 10 2.28 11.39 -9.37
N THR A 11 1.55 12.49 -9.47
CA THR A 11 0.40 12.79 -8.60
C THR A 11 -0.87 12.18 -9.18
N GLY A 12 -1.55 11.35 -8.40
CA GLY A 12 -2.90 10.88 -8.74
C GLY A 12 -3.98 11.73 -8.06
N ALA A 13 -4.82 12.36 -8.89
CA ALA A 13 -6.03 13.06 -8.49
C ALA A 13 -7.26 12.12 -8.50
N SER A 14 -8.41 12.61 -8.02
CA SER A 14 -9.67 11.85 -8.08
C SER A 14 -10.00 11.45 -9.52
N GLY A 15 -10.33 10.18 -9.73
CA GLY A 15 -10.61 9.61 -11.05
C GLY A 15 -9.36 9.21 -11.87
N ALA A 16 -8.15 9.44 -11.36
CA ALA A 16 -6.95 8.95 -12.02
C ALA A 16 -6.90 7.41 -12.04
N PHE A 17 -6.37 6.86 -13.14
CA PHE A 17 -6.09 5.43 -13.28
C PHE A 17 -4.59 5.26 -13.55
N LEU A 18 -3.94 4.41 -12.77
CA LEU A 18 -2.52 4.13 -12.86
C LEU A 18 -2.32 2.62 -12.98
N HIS A 19 -1.49 2.20 -13.93
CA HIS A 19 -1.13 0.80 -14.12
C HIS A 19 0.22 0.53 -13.46
N MET A 20 0.27 -0.47 -12.58
CA MET A 20 1.47 -0.91 -11.85
C MET A 20 1.87 -2.29 -12.39
N PRO A 21 2.88 -2.37 -13.29
CA PRO A 21 3.27 -3.63 -13.89
C PRO A 21 3.83 -4.60 -12.84
N ARG A 22 3.62 -5.91 -13.08
CA ARG A 22 4.29 -6.97 -12.30
C ARG A 22 5.82 -6.83 -12.43
N ASP A 23 6.53 -7.22 -11.36
CA ASP A 23 8.00 -7.23 -11.27
C ASP A 23 8.67 -5.85 -11.45
N ARG A 24 7.89 -4.78 -11.33
CA ARG A 24 8.40 -3.40 -11.26
C ARG A 24 8.14 -2.81 -9.88
N PRO A 25 9.15 -2.25 -9.20
CA PRO A 25 8.97 -1.49 -7.98
C PRO A 25 7.86 -0.45 -8.11
N HIS A 26 6.91 -0.45 -7.18
CA HIS A 26 5.89 0.59 -7.13
C HIS A 26 5.35 0.78 -5.72
N GLY A 27 4.80 1.95 -5.45
CA GLY A 27 4.14 2.27 -4.20
C GLY A 27 3.40 3.59 -4.27
N TYR A 28 2.68 3.92 -3.20
CA TYR A 28 1.97 5.18 -3.07
C TYR A 28 1.98 5.71 -1.64
N VAL A 29 1.86 7.02 -1.50
CA VAL A 29 1.76 7.70 -0.20
C VAL A 29 0.74 8.83 -0.26
N ASN A 30 0.00 8.99 0.83
CA ASN A 30 -0.80 10.18 1.05
C ASN A 30 0.07 11.28 1.65
N CYS A 31 0.53 12.21 0.82
CA CYS A 31 1.31 13.39 1.26
C CYS A 31 0.46 14.48 1.93
N THR A 32 -0.78 14.19 2.31
CA THR A 32 -1.71 15.17 2.91
C THR A 32 -2.25 14.67 4.24
N ASN A 33 -2.77 15.61 5.04
CA ASN A 33 -3.43 15.30 6.32
C ASN A 33 -4.92 14.99 6.18
N VAL A 34 -5.43 14.86 4.96
CA VAL A 34 -6.83 14.50 4.68
C VAL A 34 -6.92 13.06 4.19
N PRO A 35 -7.95 12.29 4.59
CA PRO A 35 -8.12 10.92 4.12
C PRO A 35 -8.19 10.84 2.59
N ALA A 36 -7.44 9.90 2.02
CA ALA A 36 -7.48 9.56 0.61
C ALA A 36 -8.03 8.13 0.43
N ARG A 37 -8.67 7.88 -0.71
CA ARG A 37 -9.23 6.56 -1.07
C ARG A 37 -8.65 6.11 -2.40
N VAL A 38 -8.19 4.87 -2.46
CA VAL A 38 -7.68 4.20 -3.65
C VAL A 38 -8.35 2.84 -3.76
N ILE A 39 -8.63 2.41 -4.99
CA ILE A 39 -9.08 1.05 -5.29
C ILE A 39 -7.92 0.35 -5.97
N CYS A 40 -7.37 -0.68 -5.32
CA CYS A 40 -6.30 -1.50 -5.87
C CYS A 40 -6.91 -2.77 -6.47
N VAL A 41 -6.60 -3.06 -7.73
CA VAL A 41 -7.06 -4.26 -8.44
C VAL A 41 -5.85 -5.13 -8.76
N PHE A 42 -5.88 -6.39 -8.32
CA PHE A 42 -4.78 -7.34 -8.49
C PHE A 42 -5.19 -8.47 -9.45
N THR A 43 -4.26 -8.89 -10.32
CA THR A 43 -4.45 -10.04 -11.21
C THR A 43 -3.18 -10.90 -11.27
N PRO A 44 -3.25 -12.23 -11.07
CA PRO A 44 -4.42 -12.97 -10.58
C PRO A 44 -4.81 -12.52 -9.16
N GLY A 45 -5.98 -12.94 -8.69
CA GLY A 45 -6.42 -12.69 -7.30
C GLY A 45 -5.54 -13.40 -6.28
N GLY A 46 -5.77 -13.15 -4.99
CA GLY A 46 -5.04 -13.73 -3.86
C GLY A 46 -4.30 -12.70 -2.98
N CYS A 47 -4.15 -11.45 -3.46
CA CYS A 47 -3.50 -10.38 -2.71
C CYS A 47 -4.31 -9.98 -1.46
N GLU A 48 -5.62 -10.16 -1.48
CA GLU A 48 -6.52 -9.93 -0.35
C GLU A 48 -6.07 -10.63 0.94
N GLY A 49 -5.52 -11.85 0.85
CA GLY A 49 -5.03 -12.59 2.01
C GLY A 49 -3.85 -11.93 2.73
N PHE A 50 -3.04 -11.14 2.01
CA PHE A 50 -2.01 -10.33 2.66
C PHE A 50 -2.64 -9.28 3.57
N PHE A 51 -3.68 -8.58 3.11
CA PHE A 51 -4.33 -7.55 3.92
C PHE A 51 -5.04 -8.13 5.14
N GLU A 52 -5.67 -9.31 4.99
CA GLU A 52 -6.31 -10.02 6.11
C GLU A 52 -5.31 -10.44 7.19
N GLU A 53 -4.10 -10.86 6.81
CA GLU A 53 -3.10 -11.36 7.75
C GLU A 53 -2.15 -10.29 8.31
N ALA A 54 -1.81 -9.29 7.48
CA ALA A 54 -0.99 -8.16 7.88
C ALA A 54 -1.77 -7.13 8.70
N GLY A 55 -3.07 -7.01 8.44
CA GLY A 55 -3.97 -6.11 9.15
C GLY A 55 -4.61 -6.73 10.39
N GLU A 56 -5.51 -5.95 11.00
CA GLU A 56 -6.39 -6.39 12.07
C GLU A 56 -7.81 -5.90 11.74
N PRO A 57 -8.88 -6.66 12.06
CA PRO A 57 -10.24 -6.19 11.89
C PRO A 57 -10.51 -4.92 12.68
N VAL A 58 -11.05 -3.90 12.03
CA VAL A 58 -11.40 -2.61 12.65
C VAL A 58 -12.89 -2.35 12.55
N GLY A 59 -13.53 -2.00 13.66
CA GLY A 59 -14.93 -1.57 13.68
C GLY A 59 -15.11 -0.09 13.30
N ASP A 60 -14.19 0.76 13.76
CA ASP A 60 -14.14 2.20 13.44
C ASP A 60 -12.74 2.56 12.93
N VAL A 61 -12.68 3.05 11.69
CA VAL A 61 -11.42 3.40 11.01
C VAL A 61 -10.76 4.62 11.65
N ALA A 62 -11.53 5.63 12.07
CA ALA A 62 -10.99 6.85 12.65
C ALA A 62 -10.34 6.56 14.01
N GLN A 63 -10.98 5.72 14.82
CA GLN A 63 -10.42 5.25 16.08
C GLN A 63 -9.16 4.41 15.85
N ALA A 64 -9.18 3.48 14.89
CA ALA A 64 -8.02 2.65 14.57
C ALA A 64 -6.80 3.48 14.13
N VAL A 65 -7.02 4.49 13.28
CA VAL A 65 -5.96 5.43 12.85
C VAL A 65 -5.39 6.21 14.03
N ALA A 66 -6.22 6.65 14.97
CA ALA A 66 -5.76 7.39 16.15
C ALA A 66 -4.86 6.55 17.09
N MET A 67 -4.98 5.22 17.03
CA MET A 67 -4.21 4.28 17.85
C MET A 67 -3.11 3.55 17.06
N LEU A 68 -2.90 3.92 15.79
CA LEU A 68 -2.00 3.20 14.90
C LEU A 68 -0.58 3.17 15.47
N ARG A 69 -0.01 1.97 15.51
CA ARG A 69 1.39 1.75 15.89
C ARG A 69 2.22 1.57 14.62
N PRO A 70 3.52 1.92 14.62
CA PRO A 70 4.41 1.55 13.54
C PRO A 70 4.33 0.04 13.30
N ALA A 71 4.17 -0.36 12.04
CA ALA A 71 4.16 -1.77 11.69
C ALA A 71 5.55 -2.39 11.87
N ASP A 72 5.60 -3.68 12.18
CA ASP A 72 6.83 -4.47 12.21
C ASP A 72 7.24 -4.82 10.77
N PRO A 73 8.36 -4.26 10.24
CA PRO A 73 8.77 -4.50 8.86
C PRO A 73 9.10 -5.97 8.58
N GLN A 74 9.70 -6.69 9.54
CA GLN A 74 10.05 -8.10 9.39
C GLN A 74 8.81 -8.98 9.34
N ARG A 75 7.79 -8.67 10.16
CA ARG A 75 6.49 -9.33 10.07
C ARG A 75 5.85 -9.08 8.71
N LEU A 76 5.77 -7.83 8.26
CA LEU A 76 5.16 -7.48 6.98
C LEU A 76 5.84 -8.14 5.79
N THR A 77 7.18 -8.13 5.73
CA THR A 77 7.93 -8.79 4.65
C THR A 77 7.72 -10.30 4.64
N SER A 78 7.67 -10.93 5.82
CA SER A 78 7.42 -12.37 5.95
C SER A 78 6.02 -12.77 5.48
N ILE A 79 5.00 -11.94 5.77
CA ILE A 79 3.63 -12.15 5.29
C ILE A 79 3.56 -11.94 3.78
N ALA A 80 4.08 -10.80 3.29
CA ALA A 80 4.09 -10.45 1.86
C ALA A 80 4.69 -11.56 0.98
N ALA A 81 5.79 -12.19 1.43
CA ALA A 81 6.45 -13.26 0.71
C ALA A 81 5.53 -14.48 0.45
N ARG A 82 4.60 -14.80 1.36
CA ARG A 82 3.63 -15.90 1.16
C ARG A 82 2.61 -15.61 0.06
N TYR A 83 2.39 -14.34 -0.25
CA TYR A 83 1.46 -13.88 -1.29
C TYR A 83 2.20 -13.41 -2.56
N GLY A 84 3.47 -13.82 -2.74
CA GLY A 84 4.25 -13.52 -3.94
C GLY A 84 4.68 -12.05 -4.06
N MET A 85 4.70 -11.31 -2.95
CA MET A 85 5.13 -9.91 -2.90
C MET A 85 6.50 -9.76 -2.23
N SER A 86 7.24 -8.73 -2.66
CA SER A 86 8.48 -8.30 -2.01
C SER A 86 8.35 -6.84 -1.61
N ILE A 87 8.42 -6.56 -0.30
CA ILE A 87 8.47 -5.20 0.22
C ILE A 87 9.93 -4.76 0.25
N ILE A 88 10.29 -3.78 -0.58
CA ILE A 88 11.69 -3.37 -0.81
C ILE A 88 12.09 -2.08 -0.08
N GLY A 89 11.21 -1.52 0.75
CA GLY A 89 11.46 -0.30 1.51
C GLY A 89 10.36 0.75 1.36
N GLY A 90 10.58 1.92 1.96
CA GLY A 90 9.69 3.07 1.82
C GLY A 90 9.81 3.70 0.44
N LEU A 91 8.78 4.44 0.04
CA LEU A 91 8.91 5.33 -1.11
C LEU A 91 10.09 6.28 -0.90
N PRO A 92 10.89 6.57 -1.94
CA PRO A 92 11.97 7.53 -1.82
C PRO A 92 11.38 8.90 -1.47
N VAL A 93 11.45 9.26 -0.18
CA VAL A 93 11.02 10.57 0.32
C VAL A 93 12.01 11.63 -0.16
N SER A 94 11.48 12.76 -0.63
CA SER A 94 12.23 14.01 -0.75
C SER A 94 12.37 14.68 0.61
#